data_AF-A0A9X0WKH2-F1
#
_entry.id   AF-A0A9X0WKH2-F1
#
_cell.length_a   1.000
_cell.length_b   1.000
_cell.length_c   1.000
_cell.angle_alpha   90.00
_cell.angle_beta   90.00
_cell.angle_gamma   90.00
#
_symmetry.space_group_name_H-M   'P 1'
#
loop_
_entity.id
_entity.type
_entity.pdbx_description
1 polymer ?
#
loop_
_entity_poly.entity_id
_entity_poly.type
_entity_poly.pdbx_seq_one_letter_code
_entity_poly.pdbx_strand_id
1 'polypeptide(L)'
;MVRIALWGLGGLLVLGLAGVLWLRQSPYWAGFTLFAEAHRVENFRAMDRIFPTRPIPREGSVWAFDVDPRPLPATYRYDGAERNLEAFLDRTVTTGLIVVHRGAITHEAYHPGADETSPFTSWSVAKSVVSALIGIAVEEGRIASVRDPIGAYVPALADSSYGDVPIEDALTMSSGVAFDEGYDHPFSDINMVFIRAMALREPVEQTLARL
;
A
#
# COMPACT_ATOMS: atom_id res chain seq x y z
N MET A 1 -44.29 -31.37 -3.89
CA MET A 1 -43.36 -30.57 -3.05
C MET A 1 -41.90 -30.69 -3.52
N VAL A 2 -41.36 -31.90 -3.75
CA VAL A 2 -39.95 -32.11 -4.18
C VAL A 2 -39.55 -31.39 -5.47
N ARG A 3 -40.40 -31.36 -6.51
CA ARG A 3 -40.08 -30.66 -7.78
C ARG A 3 -39.96 -29.14 -7.62
N ILE A 4 -40.84 -28.52 -6.83
CA ILE A 4 -40.80 -27.06 -6.58
C ILE A 4 -39.53 -26.69 -5.79
N ALA A 5 -39.13 -27.53 -4.83
CA ALA A 5 -37.87 -27.36 -4.11
C ALA A 5 -36.64 -27.50 -5.03
N LEU A 6 -36.65 -28.43 -5.98
CA LEU A 6 -35.58 -28.60 -6.98
C LEU A 6 -35.48 -27.42 -7.95
N TRP A 7 -36.61 -26.88 -8.41
CA TRP A 7 -36.62 -25.65 -9.25
C TRP A 7 -36.15 -24.43 -8.47
N GLY A 8 -36.53 -24.31 -7.19
CA GLY A 8 -36.03 -23.25 -6.30
C GLY A 8 -34.52 -23.32 -6.09
N LEU A 9 -33.98 -24.52 -5.84
CA LEU A 9 -32.54 -24.74 -5.69
C LEU A 9 -31.78 -24.47 -6.99
N GLY A 10 -32.32 -24.92 -8.13
CA GLY A 10 -31.76 -24.64 -9.46
C GLY A 10 -31.73 -23.13 -9.78
N GLY A 11 -32.80 -22.41 -9.45
CA GLY A 11 -32.87 -20.95 -9.61
C GLY A 11 -31.84 -20.22 -8.74
N LEU A 12 -31.68 -20.62 -7.48
CA LEU A 12 -30.67 -20.06 -6.59
C LEU A 12 -29.24 -20.31 -7.07
N LEU A 13 -28.95 -21.50 -7.61
CA LEU A 13 -27.65 -21.82 -8.20
C LEU A 13 -27.35 -20.96 -9.43
N VAL A 14 -28.34 -20.75 -10.30
CA VAL A 14 -28.19 -19.88 -11.47
C VAL A 14 -27.96 -18.43 -11.06
N LEU A 15 -28.72 -17.92 -10.08
CA LEU A 15 -28.52 -16.57 -9.54
C LEU A 15 -27.16 -16.41 -8.85
N GLY A 16 -26.72 -17.42 -8.11
CA GLY A 16 -25.40 -17.45 -7.49
C GLY A 16 -24.28 -17.42 -8.53
N LEU A 17 -24.36 -18.26 -9.56
CA LEU A 17 -23.39 -18.29 -10.66
C LEU A 17 -23.37 -16.97 -11.43
N ALA A 18 -24.54 -16.42 -11.77
CA ALA A 18 -24.66 -15.13 -12.42
C ALA A 18 -24.05 -14.01 -11.55
N GLY A 19 -24.28 -14.04 -10.23
CA GLY A 19 -23.68 -13.12 -9.27
C GLY A 19 -22.16 -13.20 -9.23
N VAL A 20 -21.58 -14.40 -9.22
CA VAL A 20 -20.12 -14.61 -9.26
C VAL A 20 -19.52 -14.12 -10.59
N LEU A 21 -20.15 -14.45 -11.72
CA LEU A 21 -19.70 -14.01 -13.03
C LEU A 21 -19.77 -12.49 -13.17
N TRP A 22 -20.86 -11.88 -12.68
CA TRP A 22 -20.99 -10.43 -12.62
C TRP A 22 -19.91 -9.82 -11.73
N LEU A 23 -19.70 -10.35 -10.53
CA LEU A 23 -18.68 -9.85 -9.60
C LEU A 23 -17.29 -9.92 -10.21
N ARG A 24 -16.96 -11.02 -10.90
CA ARG A 24 -15.68 -11.23 -11.59
C ARG A 24 -15.45 -10.24 -12.74
N GLN A 25 -16.51 -9.75 -13.37
CA GLN A 25 -16.43 -8.72 -14.42
C GLN A 25 -16.59 -7.30 -13.86
N SER A 26 -16.92 -7.16 -12.57
CA SER A 26 -17.10 -5.86 -11.93
C SER A 26 -15.77 -5.24 -11.53
N PRO A 27 -15.70 -3.90 -11.40
CA PRO A 27 -14.53 -3.21 -10.87
C PRO A 27 -14.14 -3.64 -9.44
N TYR A 28 -15.08 -4.23 -8.69
CA TYR A 28 -14.84 -4.67 -7.31
C TYR A 28 -14.01 -5.96 -7.22
N TRP A 29 -13.89 -6.73 -8.30
CA TRP A 29 -13.14 -8.00 -8.31
C TRP A 29 -11.68 -7.82 -7.86
N ALA A 30 -11.03 -6.74 -8.32
CA ALA A 30 -9.66 -6.43 -7.97
C ALA A 30 -9.50 -6.12 -6.46
N GLY A 31 -10.54 -5.57 -5.82
CA GLY A 31 -10.57 -5.38 -4.37
C GLY A 31 -10.65 -6.72 -3.61
N PHE A 32 -11.51 -7.65 -4.05
CA PHE A 32 -11.63 -8.98 -3.42
C PHE A 32 -10.40 -9.86 -3.64
N THR A 33 -9.71 -9.69 -4.76
CA THR A 33 -8.54 -10.49 -5.14
C THR A 33 -7.23 -9.75 -4.91
N LEU A 34 -7.24 -8.63 -4.19
CA LEU A 34 -6.11 -7.72 -4.04
C LEU A 34 -4.80 -8.45 -3.71
N PHE A 35 -4.83 -9.36 -2.74
CA PHE A 35 -3.67 -10.12 -2.28
C PHE A 35 -3.52 -11.51 -2.91
N ALA A 36 -4.50 -11.94 -3.71
CA ALA A 36 -4.49 -13.25 -4.35
C ALA A 36 -3.28 -13.35 -5.30
N GLU A 37 -2.49 -14.41 -5.16
CA GLU A 37 -1.21 -14.58 -5.86
C GLU A 37 -1.33 -14.37 -7.38
N ALA A 38 -2.37 -14.92 -7.99
CA ALA A 38 -2.61 -14.82 -9.43
C ALA A 38 -2.90 -13.39 -9.94
N HIS A 39 -3.28 -12.46 -9.06
CA HIS A 39 -3.69 -11.10 -9.44
C HIS A 39 -2.83 -10.02 -8.75
N ARG A 40 -1.99 -10.38 -7.80
CA ARG A 40 -1.28 -9.44 -6.91
C ARG A 40 -0.47 -8.40 -7.68
N VAL A 41 0.31 -8.82 -8.67
CA VAL A 41 1.16 -7.92 -9.47
C VAL A 41 0.32 -6.91 -10.23
N GLU A 42 -0.74 -7.35 -10.90
CA GLU A 42 -1.64 -6.48 -11.65
C GLU A 42 -2.37 -5.51 -10.71
N ASN A 43 -2.95 -6.03 -9.61
CA ASN A 43 -3.69 -5.23 -8.65
C ASN A 43 -2.81 -4.15 -8.01
N PHE A 44 -1.59 -4.48 -7.61
CA PHE A 44 -0.67 -3.52 -6.98
C PHE A 44 -0.10 -2.48 -7.97
N ARG A 45 -0.23 -2.71 -9.27
CA ARG A 45 0.13 -1.73 -10.31
C ARG A 45 -1.07 -0.89 -10.78
N ALA A 46 -2.26 -1.18 -10.28
CA ALA A 46 -3.49 -0.50 -10.66
C ALA A 46 -4.35 -0.13 -9.43
N MET A 47 -3.70 0.13 -8.29
CA MET A 47 -4.39 0.50 -7.03
C MET A 47 -5.29 1.73 -7.19
N ASP A 48 -4.97 2.62 -8.13
CA ASP A 48 -5.76 3.79 -8.51
C ASP A 48 -7.12 3.45 -9.13
N ARG A 49 -7.26 2.23 -9.68
CA ARG A 49 -8.52 1.71 -10.20
C ARG A 49 -9.33 0.95 -9.15
N ILE A 50 -8.66 0.48 -8.09
CA ILE A 50 -9.26 -0.30 -7.01
C ILE A 50 -9.78 0.63 -5.92
N PHE A 51 -9.04 1.69 -5.61
CA PHE A 51 -9.30 2.57 -4.47
C PHE A 51 -9.43 4.03 -4.89
N PRO A 52 -10.15 4.85 -4.10
CA PRO A 52 -10.14 6.29 -4.27
C PRO A 52 -8.71 6.82 -4.17
N THR A 53 -8.31 7.64 -5.14
CA THR A 53 -6.98 8.25 -5.16
C THR A 53 -7.07 9.75 -5.38
N ARG A 54 -6.04 10.45 -4.92
CA ARG A 54 -5.81 11.86 -5.24
C ARG A 54 -4.47 11.95 -5.99
N PRO A 55 -4.47 12.30 -7.29
CA PRO A 55 -3.23 12.51 -8.02
C PRO A 55 -2.40 13.62 -7.35
N ILE A 56 -1.10 13.39 -7.20
CA ILE A 56 -0.14 14.42 -6.82
C ILE A 56 0.63 14.77 -8.09
N PRO A 57 0.22 15.81 -8.83
CA PRO A 57 0.91 16.17 -10.07
C PRO A 57 2.32 16.66 -9.74
N ARG A 58 3.27 16.30 -10.60
CA ARG A 58 4.57 16.97 -10.64
C ARG A 58 4.42 18.32 -11.34
N GLU A 59 5.10 19.34 -10.83
CA GLU A 59 5.19 20.66 -11.46
C GLU A 59 6.66 21.11 -11.54
N GLY A 60 6.97 21.95 -12.53
CA GLY A 60 8.32 22.49 -12.73
C GLY A 60 9.27 21.57 -13.50
N SER A 61 10.56 21.89 -13.42
CA SER A 61 11.64 21.19 -14.11
C SER A 61 11.91 19.82 -13.49
N VAL A 62 12.01 18.78 -14.33
CA VAL A 62 12.39 17.44 -13.89
C VAL A 62 13.90 17.34 -13.87
N TRP A 63 14.45 17.00 -12.71
CA TRP A 63 15.83 16.57 -12.63
C TRP A 63 15.94 15.13 -13.14
N ALA A 64 16.85 14.90 -14.09
CA ALA A 64 17.10 13.58 -14.65
C ALA A 64 18.42 13.03 -14.13
N PHE A 65 18.45 11.73 -13.82
CA PHE A 65 19.69 11.03 -13.55
C PHE A 65 20.53 10.92 -14.82
N ASP A 66 21.86 10.96 -14.66
CA ASP A 66 22.75 10.44 -15.69
C ASP A 66 22.53 8.92 -15.85
N VAL A 67 22.96 8.35 -16.98
CA VAL A 67 22.82 6.91 -17.24
C VAL A 67 24.21 6.32 -17.53
N ASP A 68 24.61 5.31 -16.76
CA ASP A 68 25.91 4.61 -16.88
C ASP A 68 25.69 3.09 -16.71
N PRO A 69 25.13 2.40 -17.71
CA PRO A 69 24.66 1.03 -17.56
C PRO A 69 25.79 0.05 -17.19
N ARG A 70 25.56 -0.77 -16.18
CA ARG A 70 26.46 -1.82 -15.72
C ARG A 70 25.67 -3.11 -15.50
N PRO A 71 26.23 -4.28 -15.85
CA PRO A 71 25.57 -5.53 -15.57
C PRO A 71 25.45 -5.73 -14.06
N LEU A 72 24.29 -6.24 -13.62
CA LEU A 72 24.18 -6.78 -12.27
C LEU A 72 25.06 -8.03 -12.14
N PRO A 73 25.59 -8.32 -10.93
CA PRO A 73 26.29 -9.57 -10.71
C PRO A 73 25.32 -10.75 -10.89
N ALA A 74 25.75 -11.81 -11.56
CA ALA A 74 24.93 -13.01 -11.77
C ALA A 74 24.59 -13.71 -10.43
N THR A 75 25.46 -13.57 -9.44
CA THR A 75 25.31 -14.19 -8.12
C THR A 75 25.61 -13.21 -6.98
N TYR A 76 25.10 -13.50 -5.78
CA TYR A 76 25.37 -12.77 -4.55
C TYR A 76 25.63 -13.74 -3.40
N ARG A 77 26.40 -13.32 -2.39
CA ARG A 77 26.65 -14.12 -1.18
C ARG A 77 25.67 -13.73 -0.08
N TYR A 78 24.96 -14.71 0.47
CA TYR A 78 24.09 -14.53 1.63
C TYR A 78 24.07 -15.81 2.45
N ASP A 79 24.30 -15.67 3.77
CA ASP A 79 24.31 -16.77 4.73
C ASP A 79 25.31 -17.89 4.34
N GLY A 80 26.55 -17.49 4.05
CA GLY A 80 27.64 -18.41 3.67
C GLY A 80 27.55 -19.03 2.27
N ALA A 81 26.40 -18.92 1.59
CA ALA A 81 26.16 -19.51 0.28
C ALA A 81 26.18 -18.47 -0.85
N GLU A 82 26.63 -18.90 -2.02
CA GLU A 82 26.43 -18.16 -3.26
C GLU A 82 25.04 -18.46 -3.84
N ARG A 83 24.32 -17.42 -4.25
CA ARG A 83 22.93 -17.48 -4.72
C ARG A 83 22.79 -16.78 -6.05
N ASN A 84 21.95 -17.30 -6.94
CA ASN A 84 21.65 -16.67 -8.22
C ASN A 84 20.71 -15.47 -8.04
N LEU A 85 21.07 -14.33 -8.63
CA LEU A 85 20.31 -13.08 -8.50
C LEU A 85 18.99 -13.11 -9.27
N GLU A 86 19.01 -13.59 -10.51
CA GLU A 86 17.80 -13.69 -11.35
C GLU A 86 16.74 -14.58 -10.70
N ALA A 87 17.15 -15.76 -10.21
CA ALA A 87 16.29 -16.67 -9.45
C ALA A 87 15.79 -16.07 -8.12
N PHE A 88 16.48 -15.08 -7.55
CA PHE A 88 15.97 -14.32 -6.42
C PHE A 88 14.87 -13.36 -6.87
N LEU A 89 15.12 -12.55 -7.90
CA LEU A 89 14.17 -11.58 -8.44
C LEU A 89 12.87 -12.26 -8.91
N ASP A 90 12.99 -13.42 -9.57
CA ASP A 90 11.84 -14.23 -10.00
C ASP A 90 11.05 -14.76 -8.80
N ARG A 91 11.74 -15.35 -7.81
CA ARG A 91 11.09 -15.91 -6.61
C ARG A 91 10.40 -14.84 -5.77
N THR A 92 10.96 -13.63 -5.72
CA THR A 92 10.35 -12.49 -5.01
C THR A 92 9.31 -11.75 -5.83
N VAL A 93 9.09 -12.18 -7.09
CA VAL A 93 8.15 -11.55 -8.02
C VAL A 93 8.45 -10.05 -8.16
N THR A 94 9.73 -9.71 -8.31
CA THR A 94 10.18 -8.32 -8.42
C THR A 94 9.58 -7.69 -9.68
N THR A 95 8.91 -6.55 -9.52
CA THR A 95 8.24 -5.86 -10.63
C THR A 95 9.04 -4.70 -11.21
N GLY A 96 10.00 -4.18 -10.47
CA GLY A 96 10.89 -3.12 -10.91
C GLY A 96 12.15 -3.11 -10.04
N LEU A 97 13.31 -2.91 -10.67
CA LEU A 97 14.58 -2.74 -9.98
C LEU A 97 15.35 -1.61 -10.66
N ILE A 98 15.67 -0.59 -9.87
CA ILE A 98 16.57 0.50 -10.26
C ILE A 98 17.77 0.52 -9.31
N VAL A 99 18.97 0.65 -9.88
CA VAL A 99 20.22 0.83 -9.13
C VAL A 99 20.86 2.13 -9.56
N VAL A 100 21.00 3.04 -8.60
CA VAL A 100 21.69 4.32 -8.80
C VAL A 100 23.03 4.26 -8.07
N HIS A 101 24.11 4.59 -8.77
CA HIS A 101 25.44 4.65 -8.20
C HIS A 101 26.17 5.90 -8.69
N ARG A 102 26.64 6.71 -7.73
CA ARG A 102 27.32 7.99 -8.00
C ARG A 102 26.52 8.96 -8.88
N GLY A 103 25.21 9.04 -8.66
CA GLY A 103 24.33 9.97 -9.37
C GLY A 103 23.87 9.50 -10.75
N ALA A 104 24.28 8.31 -11.20
CA ALA A 104 23.84 7.72 -12.45
C ALA A 104 23.04 6.44 -12.23
N ILE A 105 22.01 6.21 -13.06
CA ILE A 105 21.32 4.93 -13.16
C ILE A 105 22.28 3.95 -13.83
N THR A 106 22.68 2.92 -13.07
CA THR A 106 23.54 1.86 -13.58
C THR A 106 22.76 0.62 -13.99
N HIS A 107 21.56 0.43 -13.45
CA HIS A 107 20.68 -0.66 -13.86
C HIS A 107 19.23 -0.23 -13.68
N GLU A 108 18.39 -0.60 -14.63
CA GLU A 108 16.95 -0.38 -14.60
C GLU A 108 16.27 -1.50 -15.38
N ALA A 109 15.38 -2.23 -14.71
CA ALA A 109 14.63 -3.33 -15.31
C ALA A 109 13.25 -3.44 -14.69
N TYR A 110 12.27 -3.81 -15.51
CA TYR A 110 10.85 -3.88 -15.14
C TYR A 110 10.25 -5.22 -15.55
N HIS A 111 9.42 -5.80 -14.68
CA HIS A 111 8.86 -7.14 -14.81
C HIS A 111 7.47 -7.22 -14.14
N PRO A 112 6.71 -8.30 -14.38
CA PRO A 112 6.02 -8.55 -15.63
C PRO A 112 4.99 -7.46 -15.98
N GLY A 113 5.12 -6.95 -17.20
CA GLY A 113 4.21 -5.98 -17.83
C GLY A 113 4.37 -4.54 -17.33
N ALA A 114 5.29 -4.28 -16.39
CA ALA A 114 5.65 -2.95 -15.91
C ALA A 114 6.65 -2.28 -16.85
N ASP A 115 6.66 -0.95 -16.81
CA ASP A 115 7.58 -0.07 -17.52
C ASP A 115 7.91 1.15 -16.65
N GLU A 116 8.76 2.03 -17.17
CA GLU A 116 9.20 3.27 -16.52
C GLU A 116 8.06 4.24 -16.15
N THR A 117 6.88 4.07 -16.76
CA THR A 117 5.70 4.92 -16.52
C THR A 117 4.68 4.28 -15.57
N SER A 118 4.89 3.01 -15.23
CA SER A 118 3.98 2.26 -14.38
C SER A 118 4.03 2.78 -12.94
N PRO A 119 2.88 2.97 -12.27
CA PRO A 119 2.87 3.23 -10.84
C PRO A 119 3.19 1.95 -10.06
N PHE A 120 3.93 2.11 -8.96
CA PHE A 120 4.26 1.03 -8.03
C PHE A 120 3.69 1.37 -6.65
N THR A 121 2.91 0.45 -6.08
CA THR A 121 2.40 0.63 -4.71
C THR A 121 3.57 0.65 -3.74
N SER A 122 3.75 1.79 -3.06
CA SER A 122 4.89 2.03 -2.17
C SER A 122 4.75 1.34 -0.81
N TRP A 123 3.53 0.97 -0.42
CA TRP A 123 3.23 0.44 0.93
C TRP A 123 3.86 1.34 2.00
N SER A 124 4.56 0.75 2.97
CA SER A 124 5.19 1.49 4.07
C SER A 124 6.35 2.39 3.64
N VAL A 125 6.85 2.34 2.39
CA VAL A 125 7.82 3.33 1.89
C VAL A 125 7.24 4.74 1.94
N ALA A 126 5.91 4.89 1.81
CA ALA A 126 5.22 6.17 1.96
C ALA A 126 5.51 6.87 3.30
N LYS A 127 5.77 6.12 4.38
CA LYS A 127 6.02 6.68 5.71
C LYS A 127 7.27 7.56 5.75
N SER A 128 8.32 7.21 5.02
CA SER A 128 9.53 8.03 4.93
C SER A 128 9.26 9.39 4.27
N VAL A 129 8.39 9.42 3.26
CA VAL A 129 7.97 10.67 2.61
C VAL A 129 7.17 11.53 3.59
N VAL A 130 6.22 10.93 4.32
CA VAL A 130 5.45 11.64 5.36
C VAL A 130 6.37 12.20 6.45
N SER A 131 7.34 11.41 6.93
CA SER A 131 8.31 11.87 7.93
C SER A 131 9.13 13.08 7.45
N ALA A 132 9.61 13.06 6.20
CA ALA A 132 10.30 14.20 5.61
C ALA A 132 9.40 15.46 5.51
N LEU A 133 8.13 15.28 5.13
CA LEU A 133 7.16 16.37 5.06
C LEU A 133 6.84 16.98 6.44
N ILE A 134 6.83 16.18 7.50
CA ILE A 134 6.71 16.70 8.87
C ILE A 134 7.93 17.56 9.23
N GLY A 135 9.14 17.12 8.87
CA GLY A 135 10.35 17.92 9.06
C GLY A 135 10.29 19.28 8.35
N ILE A 136 9.86 19.29 7.08
CA ILE A 136 9.62 20.53 6.32
C ILE A 136 8.56 21.41 6.99
N ALA A 137 7.44 20.83 7.42
CA ALA A 137 6.38 21.58 8.08
C ALA A 137 6.83 22.23 9.41
N VAL A 138 7.76 21.60 10.12
CA VAL A 138 8.40 22.19 11.32
C VAL A 138 9.30 23.35 10.94
N GLU A 139 10.16 23.17 9.93
CA GLU A 139 11.05 24.24 9.44
C GLU A 139 10.26 25.47 8.96
N GLU A 140 9.11 25.25 8.32
CA GLU A 140 8.22 26.31 7.84
C GLU A 140 7.31 26.89 8.93
N GLY A 141 7.39 26.39 10.17
CA GLY A 141 6.58 26.87 11.31
C GLY A 141 5.10 26.50 11.26
N ARG A 142 4.71 25.54 10.39
CA ARG A 142 3.35 24.97 10.36
C ARG A 142 3.10 24.00 11.51
N ILE A 143 4.17 23.38 12.00
CA ILE A 143 4.21 22.59 13.24
C ILE A 143 5.22 23.27 14.15
N ALA A 144 4.81 23.67 15.35
CA ALA A 144 5.69 24.39 16.27
C ALA A 144 6.77 23.46 16.85
N SER A 145 6.42 22.23 17.22
CA SER A 145 7.35 21.21 17.65
C SER A 145 6.87 19.80 17.34
N VAL A 146 7.79 18.88 17.10
CA VAL A 146 7.47 17.43 17.07
C VAL A 146 7.11 16.89 18.46
N ARG A 147 7.35 17.66 19.53
CA ARG A 147 6.91 17.31 20.89
C ARG A 147 5.47 17.70 21.18
N ASP A 148 4.85 18.46 20.28
CA ASP A 148 3.47 18.82 20.44
C ASP A 148 2.58 17.57 20.25
N PRO A 149 1.43 17.51 20.93
CA PRO A 149 0.50 16.40 20.81
C PRO A 149 -0.18 16.41 19.43
N ILE A 150 -0.43 15.23 18.84
CA ILE A 150 -1.10 15.08 17.55
C ILE A 150 -2.47 15.79 17.55
N GLY A 151 -3.21 15.71 18.66
CA GLY A 151 -4.53 16.32 18.82
C GLY A 151 -4.53 17.85 18.64
N ALA A 152 -3.39 18.53 18.85
CA ALA A 152 -3.28 19.97 18.60
C ALA A 152 -3.36 20.32 17.10
N TYR A 153 -3.02 19.38 16.22
CA TYR A 153 -3.01 19.56 14.76
C TYR A 153 -4.14 18.81 14.06
N VAL A 154 -4.63 17.73 14.68
CA VAL A 154 -5.72 16.90 14.16
C VAL A 154 -6.86 16.87 15.19
N PRO A 155 -7.78 17.86 15.16
CA PRO A 155 -8.83 17.98 16.18
C PRO A 155 -9.72 16.74 16.33
N ALA A 156 -9.90 15.98 15.25
CA ALA A 156 -10.66 14.72 15.28
C ALA A 156 -10.05 13.63 16.17
N LEU A 157 -8.75 13.73 16.49
CA LEU A 157 -8.02 12.80 17.34
C LEU A 157 -7.81 13.32 18.76
N ALA A 158 -8.20 14.56 19.07
CA ALA A 158 -7.89 15.20 20.35
C ALA A 158 -8.40 14.40 21.57
N ASP A 159 -9.59 13.80 21.46
CA ASP A 159 -10.19 12.99 22.53
C ASP A 159 -9.95 11.47 22.35
N SER A 160 -8.96 11.08 21.53
CA SER A 160 -8.62 9.68 21.24
C SER A 160 -7.32 9.23 21.92
N SER A 161 -7.03 7.93 21.81
CA SER A 161 -5.74 7.34 22.24
C SER A 161 -4.51 8.00 21.58
N TYR A 162 -4.67 8.62 20.41
CA TYR A 162 -3.62 9.38 19.73
C TYR A 162 -3.56 10.86 20.11
N GLY A 163 -4.54 11.39 20.83
CA GLY A 163 -4.69 12.83 21.07
C GLY A 163 -3.48 13.44 21.76
N ASP A 164 -3.04 12.83 22.86
CA ASP A 164 -1.91 13.28 23.67
C ASP A 164 -0.56 12.73 23.20
N VAL A 165 -0.53 11.91 22.15
CA VAL A 165 0.71 11.32 21.63
C VAL A 165 1.56 12.43 20.99
N PRO A 166 2.82 12.63 21.42
CA PRO A 166 3.74 13.50 20.74
C PRO A 166 3.95 13.07 19.29
N ILE A 167 4.04 14.01 18.35
CA ILE A 167 4.31 13.70 16.94
C ILE A 167 5.59 12.86 16.80
N GLU A 168 6.63 13.14 17.61
CA GLU A 168 7.90 12.40 17.62
C GLU A 168 7.71 10.91 17.93
N ASP A 169 6.79 10.56 18.83
CA ASP A 169 6.52 9.17 19.19
C ASP A 169 5.80 8.43 18.06
N ALA A 170 4.88 9.09 17.36
CA ALA A 170 4.26 8.50 16.16
C ALA A 170 5.28 8.32 15.01
N LEU A 171 6.19 9.28 14.82
CA LEU A 171 7.24 9.20 13.79
C LEU A 171 8.25 8.07 14.06
N THR A 172 8.45 7.72 15.33
CA THR A 172 9.43 6.71 15.76
C THR A 172 8.79 5.39 16.19
N MET A 173 7.49 5.21 15.93
CA MET A 173 6.73 3.99 16.23
C MET A 173 6.70 3.64 17.74
N SER A 174 6.66 4.67 18.60
CA SER A 174 6.69 4.56 20.06
C SER A 174 5.48 5.21 20.75
N SER A 175 4.36 5.38 20.04
CA SER A 175 3.16 6.03 20.59
C SER A 175 2.55 5.35 21.81
N GLY A 176 2.79 4.05 22.00
CA GLY A 176 2.20 3.25 23.08
C GLY A 176 0.70 2.96 22.90
N VAL A 177 0.10 3.38 21.78
CA VAL A 177 -1.29 3.09 21.45
C VAL A 177 -1.44 1.61 21.09
N ALA A 178 -2.42 0.94 21.68
CA ALA A 178 -2.75 -0.43 21.33
C ALA A 178 -3.30 -0.48 19.90
N PHE A 179 -2.65 -1.27 19.03
CA PHE A 179 -3.04 -1.43 17.64
C PHE A 179 -2.71 -2.85 17.17
N ASP A 180 -3.72 -3.60 16.73
CA ASP A 180 -3.55 -4.94 16.16
C ASP A 180 -3.19 -4.85 14.66
N GLU A 181 -1.93 -5.16 14.35
CA GLU A 181 -1.40 -5.22 12.98
C GLU A 181 -1.35 -6.66 12.41
N GLY A 182 -2.15 -7.58 12.98
CA GLY A 182 -2.32 -8.94 12.48
C GLY A 182 -3.06 -8.97 11.15
N TYR A 183 -2.34 -9.01 10.03
CA TYR A 183 -2.93 -9.05 8.68
C TYR A 183 -3.74 -10.33 8.40
N ASP A 184 -3.51 -11.41 9.15
CA ASP A 184 -4.22 -12.67 9.08
C ASP A 184 -5.56 -12.68 9.83
N HIS A 185 -5.77 -11.72 10.74
CA HIS A 185 -7.01 -11.57 11.50
C HIS A 185 -7.99 -10.63 10.78
N PRO A 186 -9.16 -11.11 10.30
CA PRO A 186 -10.07 -10.28 9.50
C PRO A 186 -10.59 -9.01 10.19
N PHE A 187 -10.54 -8.98 11.53
CA PHE A 187 -11.03 -7.88 12.35
C PHE A 187 -9.92 -7.18 13.15
N SER A 188 -8.65 -7.40 12.81
CA SER A 188 -7.56 -6.59 13.35
C SER A 188 -7.72 -5.12 12.96
N ASP A 189 -7.11 -4.23 13.73
CA ASP A 189 -7.24 -2.79 13.53
C ASP A 189 -6.75 -2.39 12.14
N ILE A 190 -5.65 -2.98 11.64
CA ILE A 190 -5.15 -2.72 10.29
C ILE A 190 -6.15 -3.09 9.20
N ASN A 191 -6.82 -4.25 9.33
CA ASN A 191 -7.80 -4.69 8.36
C ASN A 191 -9.08 -3.84 8.44
N MET A 192 -9.48 -3.42 9.65
CA MET A 192 -10.61 -2.53 9.83
C MET A 192 -10.34 -1.12 9.29
N VAL A 193 -9.13 -0.57 9.49
CA VAL A 193 -8.68 0.67 8.85
C VAL A 193 -8.74 0.52 7.34
N PHE A 194 -8.23 -0.58 6.79
CA PHE A 194 -8.28 -0.82 5.37
C PHE A 194 -9.71 -0.87 4.84
N ILE A 195 -10.60 -1.63 5.46
CA ILE A 195 -12.01 -1.74 5.04
C ILE A 195 -12.71 -0.39 5.13
N ARG A 196 -12.58 0.33 6.26
CA ARG A 196 -13.28 1.60 6.47
C ARG A 196 -12.74 2.70 5.57
N ALA A 197 -11.42 2.88 5.53
CA ALA A 197 -10.82 3.93 4.73
C ALA A 197 -10.92 3.66 3.22
N MET A 198 -10.68 2.42 2.81
CA MET A 198 -10.52 2.10 1.40
C MET A 198 -11.81 1.62 0.74
N ALA A 199 -12.63 0.81 1.44
CA ALA A 199 -13.89 0.30 0.91
C ALA A 199 -15.09 1.20 1.24
N LEU A 200 -15.17 1.71 2.48
CA LEU A 200 -16.27 2.56 2.93
C LEU A 200 -16.00 4.06 2.74
N ARG A 201 -14.78 4.45 2.34
CA ARG A 201 -14.34 5.84 2.13
C ARG A 201 -14.49 6.71 3.38
N GLU A 202 -14.36 6.09 4.53
CA GLU A 202 -14.37 6.77 5.81
C GLU A 202 -13.01 7.48 6.04
N PRO A 203 -12.99 8.71 6.57
CA PRO A 203 -11.73 9.34 6.94
C PRO A 203 -10.96 8.51 7.97
N VAL A 204 -9.65 8.35 7.76
CA VAL A 204 -8.80 7.48 8.58
C VAL A 204 -8.81 7.94 10.04
N GLU A 205 -8.81 9.25 10.28
CA GLU A 205 -8.86 9.86 11.60
C GLU A 205 -10.13 9.47 12.38
N GLN A 206 -11.27 9.26 11.70
CA GLN A 206 -12.49 8.79 12.37
C GLN A 206 -12.41 7.30 12.74
N THR A 207 -11.64 6.52 11.98
CA THR A 207 -11.40 5.12 12.32
C THR A 207 -10.43 5.03 13.50
N LEU A 208 -9.34 5.79 13.47
CA LEU A 208 -8.34 5.83 14.54
C LEU A 208 -8.90 6.41 15.84
N ALA A 209 -9.79 7.40 15.78
CA ALA A 209 -10.41 7.99 16.97
C ALA A 209 -11.26 7.00 17.79
N ARG A 210 -11.60 5.83 17.23
CA ARG A 210 -12.40 4.79 17.89
C ARG A 210 -11.56 3.66 18.48
N LEU A 211 -10.25 3.68 18.27
CA LEU A 211 -9.29 2.75 18.87
C LEU A 211 -8.91 3.23 20.27
#